data_AF-A0A9W7YZD5-F1
#
_entry.id   AF-A0A9W7YZD5-F1
#
_cell.length_a   1.000
_cell.length_b   1.000
_cell.length_c   1.000
_cell.angle_alpha   90.00
_cell.angle_beta   90.00
_cell.angle_gamma   90.00
#
_symmetry.space_group_name_H-M   'P 1'
#
loop_
_entity.id
_entity.type
_entity.pdbx_description
1 polymer ?
#
loop_
_entity_poly.entity_id
_entity_poly.type
_entity_poly.pdbx_seq_one_letter_code
_entity_poly.pdbx_strand_id
1 'polypeptide(L)'
;MSIVVIDDNMNIEFDKSGLEKSLPCLTIYVKDGNLTYTKPEQLQRKRCRCFEKRSNRIPEDALNYVKFKVQSVIPPVGWRMSKRVKQLNSQLRAKIESFFVAYAAQDLDVTPGKTYTGNETKPYIDIMDKYMSFAETAYYFLHQGSGFSCGPSCDIPLYKSVNLNTTWHSSNPVSDGYIAISPEYKEIYVVWAGTRRIRSVAVDAMAIFEDFAPDVPGTTVHVGFAESTNAVYPHILKNIRAAAEDNPDYKIVFVGHSLGGANAVLSALKFAKDNEYIKDSIRVWTFGQPRVGNRQFAEYYTEMLGNQTYRITYQGDIVPHVPPWQVLGYQHHPLEIHVINKDGDFYVCQNTVREDLDGAYRWPTIDTGVADHLDYFGKPEITRFDPLIEW
;
A
#
# COMPACT_ATOMS: atom_id res chain seq x y z
N MET A 1 2.60 26.19 -1.78
CA MET A 1 1.56 25.15 -2.02
C MET A 1 1.59 24.87 -3.49
N SER A 2 1.62 23.61 -3.91
CA SER A 2 1.51 23.25 -5.32
C SER A 2 0.19 23.80 -5.86
N ILE A 3 0.29 24.82 -6.71
CA ILE A 3 -0.87 25.37 -7.40
C ILE A 3 -1.27 24.33 -8.43
N VAL A 4 -2.49 23.81 -8.31
CA VAL A 4 -3.11 22.97 -9.34
C VAL A 4 -3.57 23.90 -10.44
N VAL A 5 -2.78 23.99 -11.51
CA VAL A 5 -3.19 24.68 -12.73
C VAL A 5 -3.90 23.64 -13.59
N ILE A 6 -5.15 23.93 -13.92
CA ILE A 6 -5.93 23.14 -14.88
C ILE A 6 -5.93 23.95 -16.18
N ASP A 7 -5.26 23.44 -17.21
CA ASP A 7 -5.24 24.07 -18.53
C ASP A 7 -6.57 23.86 -19.30
N ASP A 8 -6.69 24.49 -20.47
CA ASP A 8 -7.87 24.40 -21.34
C ASP A 8 -8.13 22.96 -21.88
N ASN A 9 -7.19 22.03 -21.64
CA ASN A 9 -7.30 20.60 -21.97
C ASN A 9 -7.54 19.72 -20.72
N MET A 10 -7.70 20.30 -19.54
CA MET A 10 -7.85 19.64 -18.23
C MET A 10 -6.63 18.82 -17.78
N ASN A 11 -5.41 19.19 -18.18
CA ASN A 11 -4.20 18.66 -17.59
C ASN A 11 -3.93 19.32 -16.24
N ILE A 12 -3.46 18.54 -15.27
CA ILE A 12 -3.09 19.01 -13.93
C ILE A 12 -1.57 19.10 -13.84
N GLU A 13 -1.02 20.31 -13.76
CA GLU A 13 0.40 20.55 -13.44
C GLU A 13 0.57 21.06 -12.01
N PHE A 14 1.69 20.66 -11.37
CA PHE A 14 2.06 21.04 -10.01
C PHE A 14 3.30 21.96 -10.02
N ASP A 15 3.13 23.23 -9.68
CA ASP A 15 4.26 24.17 -9.54
C ASP A 15 4.90 24.08 -8.13
N LYS A 16 6.22 23.84 -8.07
CA LYS A 16 7.01 23.65 -6.84
C LYS A 16 7.66 24.95 -6.30
N SER A 17 7.41 26.13 -6.87
CA SER A 17 8.08 27.37 -6.45
C SER A 17 7.22 28.26 -5.53
N GLY A 18 7.67 28.50 -4.29
CA GLY A 18 7.13 29.58 -3.42
C GLY A 18 6.58 29.14 -2.07
N LEU A 19 7.42 29.23 -1.04
CA LEU A 19 7.07 29.07 0.38
C LEU A 19 7.43 30.37 1.10
N GLU A 20 6.44 31.21 1.42
CA GLU A 20 6.41 32.02 2.66
C GLU A 20 5.05 32.72 2.83
N LYS A 21 4.40 32.43 3.98
CA LYS A 21 3.35 33.20 4.69
C LYS A 21 1.89 33.17 4.16
N SER A 22 1.05 32.55 4.99
CA SER A 22 -0.43 32.67 5.16
C SER A 22 -1.38 32.07 4.10
N LEU A 23 -2.24 31.14 4.55
CA LEU A 23 -3.37 30.48 3.84
C LEU A 23 -4.53 31.48 3.58
N PRO A 24 -5.34 31.40 2.49
CA PRO A 24 -6.48 30.44 2.42
C PRO A 24 -7.04 30.02 1.01
N CYS A 25 -7.81 28.91 0.99
CA CYS A 25 -8.88 28.48 0.05
C CYS A 25 -8.72 28.65 -1.49
N LEU A 26 -8.62 27.54 -2.22
CA LEU A 26 -8.76 27.46 -3.68
C LEU A 26 -10.24 27.64 -4.09
N THR A 27 -10.54 28.62 -4.92
CA THR A 27 -11.87 28.83 -5.53
C THR A 27 -11.72 28.83 -7.05
N ILE A 28 -12.40 27.92 -7.72
CA ILE A 28 -12.37 27.78 -9.19
C ILE A 28 -13.66 28.38 -9.75
N TYR A 29 -13.53 29.20 -10.81
CA TYR A 29 -14.65 29.82 -11.52
C TYR A 29 -14.79 29.22 -12.92
N VAL A 30 -16.02 29.12 -13.41
CA VAL A 30 -16.33 28.77 -14.80
C VAL A 30 -17.15 29.91 -15.37
N LYS A 31 -16.61 30.59 -16.40
CA LYS A 31 -17.31 31.66 -17.13
C LYS A 31 -17.42 31.24 -18.60
N ASP A 32 -18.64 31.23 -19.13
CA ASP A 32 -18.95 30.97 -20.55
C ASP A 32 -18.36 29.66 -21.13
N GLY A 33 -18.29 28.60 -20.31
CA GLY A 33 -17.83 27.28 -20.73
C GLY A 33 -16.32 27.08 -20.73
N ASN A 34 -15.52 28.11 -20.42
CA ASN A 34 -14.08 28.01 -20.23
C ASN A 34 -13.69 28.17 -18.75
N LEU A 35 -12.72 27.37 -18.32
CA LEU A 35 -12.10 27.43 -17.00
C LEU A 35 -11.19 28.65 -16.95
N THR A 36 -11.45 29.59 -16.04
CA THR A 36 -10.55 30.72 -15.81
C THR A 36 -10.21 30.81 -14.33
N TYR A 37 -8.90 30.85 -14.02
CA TYR A 37 -8.39 31.06 -12.68
C TYR A 37 -7.85 32.50 -12.54
N THR A 38 -8.00 33.11 -11.37
CA THR A 38 -7.41 34.42 -11.07
C THR A 38 -6.15 34.22 -10.22
N LYS A 39 -5.02 34.81 -10.63
CA LYS A 39 -3.77 34.74 -9.85
C LYS A 39 -3.90 35.50 -8.51
N PRO A 40 -3.29 35.02 -7.41
CA PRO A 40 -3.44 35.59 -6.07
C PRO A 40 -3.02 37.06 -5.93
N GLU A 41 -2.10 37.54 -6.78
CA GLU A 41 -1.46 38.86 -6.66
C GLU A 41 -2.40 40.05 -6.91
N GLN A 42 -3.57 39.83 -7.53
CA GLN A 42 -4.58 40.88 -7.73
C GLN A 42 -5.52 41.09 -6.54
N LEU A 43 -5.44 40.25 -5.51
CA LEU A 43 -6.22 40.41 -4.27
C LEU A 43 -5.46 41.27 -3.25
N GLN A 44 -5.10 42.50 -3.62
CA GLN A 44 -4.58 43.44 -2.63
C GLN A 44 -5.68 43.91 -1.68
N ARG A 45 -5.44 43.63 -0.39
CA ARG A 45 -6.05 44.27 0.79
C ARG A 45 -7.59 44.14 0.89
N LYS A 46 -8.06 43.04 1.49
CA LYS A 46 -9.16 43.08 2.48
C LYS A 46 -9.29 41.74 3.20
N ARG A 47 -9.38 41.83 4.53
CA ARG A 47 -9.38 40.73 5.50
C ARG A 47 -10.42 39.65 5.16
N CYS A 48 -9.98 38.40 4.98
CA CYS A 48 -10.85 37.24 4.93
C CYS A 48 -11.45 36.98 6.32
N ARG A 49 -12.72 37.32 6.51
CA ARG A 49 -13.56 36.78 7.61
C ARG A 49 -14.66 35.93 7.00
N CYS A 50 -14.60 34.63 7.25
CA CYS A 50 -15.69 33.70 7.01
C CYS A 50 -16.73 33.86 8.14
N PHE A 51 -17.69 34.78 8.03
CA PHE A 51 -18.90 34.76 8.87
C PHE A 51 -20.09 35.43 8.17
N GLU A 52 -21.25 34.85 8.43
CA GLU A 52 -22.58 35.24 7.93
C GLU A 52 -22.94 36.70 8.23
N LYS A 53 -23.31 37.46 7.20
CA LYS A 53 -24.55 38.25 7.07
C LYS A 53 -24.42 39.27 5.93
N ARG A 54 -25.45 39.28 5.07
CA ARG A 54 -25.88 40.34 4.14
C ARG A 54 -24.79 41.31 3.66
N SER A 55 -24.22 41.02 2.50
CA SER A 55 -23.67 42.06 1.61
C SER A 55 -23.80 41.56 0.17
N ASN A 56 -24.90 41.96 -0.45
CA ASN A 56 -25.14 41.88 -1.88
C ASN A 56 -24.01 42.61 -2.62
N ARG A 57 -23.32 41.91 -3.51
CA ARG A 57 -22.81 42.42 -4.80
C ARG A 57 -22.42 41.22 -5.65
N ILE A 58 -23.44 40.69 -6.32
CA ILE A 58 -23.30 39.79 -7.46
C ILE A 58 -23.12 40.72 -8.68
N PRO A 59 -22.16 40.47 -9.59
CA PRO A 59 -22.05 41.20 -10.86
C PRO A 59 -23.35 41.06 -11.68
N GLU A 60 -23.83 42.14 -12.29
CA GLU A 60 -25.12 42.19 -13.02
C GLU A 60 -25.20 41.24 -14.24
N ASP A 61 -24.08 40.63 -14.65
CA ASP A 61 -23.93 39.71 -15.78
C ASP A 61 -23.82 38.22 -15.39
N ALA A 62 -23.90 37.87 -14.10
CA ALA A 62 -23.79 36.48 -13.64
C ALA A 62 -25.13 35.72 -13.79
N LEU A 63 -25.33 35.10 -14.97
CA LEU A 63 -26.57 34.37 -15.29
C LEU A 63 -26.81 33.11 -14.43
N ASN A 64 -25.79 32.53 -13.79
CA ASN A 64 -25.89 31.50 -12.75
C ASN A 64 -24.53 31.34 -12.03
N TYR A 65 -24.54 31.06 -10.72
CA TYR A 65 -23.32 30.70 -9.97
C TYR A 65 -23.59 29.48 -9.08
N VAL A 66 -22.59 28.61 -8.91
CA VAL A 66 -22.61 27.51 -7.93
C VAL A 66 -21.38 27.60 -7.05
N LYS A 67 -21.62 27.71 -5.74
CA LYS A 67 -20.57 27.85 -4.72
C LYS A 67 -20.35 26.47 -4.10
N PHE A 68 -19.19 25.85 -4.33
CA PHE A 68 -18.87 24.59 -3.66
C PHE A 68 -18.17 24.86 -2.34
N LYS A 69 -18.82 24.47 -1.26
CA LYS A 69 -18.14 24.08 -0.02
C LYS A 69 -17.98 22.57 -0.14
N VAL A 70 -16.76 22.03 -0.11
CA VAL A 70 -16.57 20.58 -0.05
C VAL A 70 -16.95 20.13 1.37
N GLN A 71 -18.26 19.98 1.58
CA GLN A 71 -18.88 19.31 2.72
C GLN A 71 -20.10 18.56 2.18
N SER A 72 -19.96 17.23 2.07
CA SER A 72 -20.96 16.22 1.68
C SER A 72 -21.54 16.32 0.27
N VAL A 73 -21.45 15.22 -0.48
CA VAL A 73 -22.16 15.02 -1.75
C VAL A 73 -23.30 14.03 -1.51
N ILE A 74 -24.26 14.42 -0.66
CA ILE A 74 -25.54 13.72 -0.50
C ILE A 74 -26.64 14.77 -0.70
N PRO A 75 -27.52 14.64 -1.70
CA PRO A 75 -28.61 15.59 -1.89
C PRO A 75 -29.63 15.43 -0.75
N PRO A 76 -30.25 16.53 -0.26
CA PRO A 76 -31.39 16.44 0.64
C PRO A 76 -32.51 15.62 -0.01
N VAL A 77 -33.21 14.82 0.79
CA VAL A 77 -34.36 14.00 0.36
C VAL A 77 -35.39 14.90 -0.33
N GLY A 78 -35.67 14.64 -1.61
CA GLY A 78 -36.71 15.33 -2.40
C GLY A 78 -36.24 16.21 -3.56
N TRP A 79 -34.93 16.48 -3.71
CA TRP A 79 -34.43 17.30 -4.82
C TRP A 79 -34.08 16.47 -6.08
N ARG A 80 -34.74 16.76 -7.21
CA ARG A 80 -34.40 16.16 -8.52
C ARG A 80 -33.28 16.96 -9.19
N MET A 81 -32.04 16.44 -9.13
CA MET A 81 -30.94 16.97 -9.96
C MET A 81 -31.28 16.87 -11.46
N SER A 82 -31.00 17.93 -12.22
CA SER A 82 -31.14 17.90 -13.69
C SER A 82 -30.20 16.85 -14.31
N LYS A 83 -30.60 16.24 -15.44
CA LYS A 83 -29.79 15.19 -16.10
C LYS A 83 -28.34 15.65 -16.37
N ARG A 84 -28.18 16.92 -16.76
CA ARG A 84 -26.87 17.53 -17.08
C ARG A 84 -25.96 17.67 -15.84
N VAL A 85 -26.53 18.01 -14.68
CA VAL A 85 -25.79 18.09 -13.41
C VAL A 85 -25.43 16.70 -12.87
N LYS A 86 -26.30 15.71 -13.03
CA LYS A 86 -25.98 14.31 -12.70
C LYS A 86 -24.80 13.80 -13.51
N GLN A 87 -24.79 14.09 -14.82
CA GLN A 87 -23.76 13.66 -15.74
C GLN A 87 -22.42 14.37 -15.50
N LEU A 88 -22.43 15.67 -15.20
CA LEU A 88 -21.20 16.38 -14.81
C LEU A 88 -20.65 15.87 -13.47
N ASN A 89 -21.51 15.64 -12.48
CA ASN A 89 -21.09 15.08 -11.19
C ASN A 89 -20.51 13.67 -11.33
N SER A 90 -21.09 12.82 -12.18
CA SER A 90 -20.53 11.49 -12.44
C SER A 90 -19.20 11.57 -13.19
N GLN A 91 -19.06 12.47 -14.16
CA GLN A 91 -17.80 12.67 -14.90
C GLN A 91 -16.69 13.23 -14.01
N LEU A 92 -17.00 14.19 -13.14
CA LEU A 92 -16.04 14.75 -12.21
C LEU A 92 -15.63 13.74 -11.14
N ARG A 93 -16.58 12.97 -10.58
CA ARG A 93 -16.28 11.85 -9.68
C ARG A 93 -15.40 10.82 -10.36
N ALA A 94 -15.76 10.36 -11.56
CA ALA A 94 -14.97 9.40 -12.31
C ALA A 94 -13.55 9.92 -12.62
N LYS A 95 -13.38 11.21 -12.92
CA LYS A 95 -12.06 11.81 -13.10
C LYS A 95 -11.25 11.86 -11.80
N ILE A 96 -11.87 12.25 -10.70
CA ILE A 96 -11.24 12.27 -9.37
C ILE A 96 -10.86 10.84 -8.94
N GLU A 97 -11.78 9.89 -9.08
CA GLU A 97 -11.56 8.46 -8.81
C GLU A 97 -10.41 7.92 -9.69
N SER A 98 -10.42 8.18 -11.01
CA SER A 98 -9.33 7.76 -11.91
C SER A 98 -7.97 8.37 -11.55
N PHE A 99 -7.95 9.58 -10.99
CA PHE A 99 -6.73 10.22 -10.51
C PHE A 99 -6.20 9.53 -9.25
N PHE A 100 -7.07 9.24 -8.28
CA PHE A 100 -6.68 8.47 -7.09
C PHE A 100 -6.22 7.06 -7.42
N VAL A 101 -6.82 6.43 -8.43
CA VAL A 101 -6.44 5.11 -8.94
C VAL A 101 -5.06 5.15 -9.60
N ALA A 102 -4.83 6.11 -10.51
CA ALA A 102 -3.52 6.30 -11.14
C ALA A 102 -2.44 6.65 -10.12
N TYR A 103 -2.80 7.40 -9.08
CA TYR A 103 -1.92 7.74 -7.97
C TYR A 103 -1.57 6.52 -7.11
N ALA A 104 -2.56 5.70 -6.75
CA ALA A 104 -2.38 4.49 -5.95
C ALA A 104 -1.70 3.33 -6.70
N ALA A 105 -1.56 3.42 -8.01
CA ALA A 105 -0.83 2.46 -8.86
C ALA A 105 0.63 2.88 -9.12
N GLN A 106 1.06 4.06 -8.65
CA GLN A 106 2.45 4.51 -8.77
C GLN A 106 3.36 3.86 -7.72
N ASP A 107 4.63 3.71 -8.12
CA ASP A 107 5.70 3.31 -7.23
C ASP A 107 5.92 4.40 -6.18
N LEU A 108 6.34 4.04 -4.97
CA LEU A 108 6.60 5.05 -3.95
C LEU A 108 7.82 5.88 -4.37
N ASP A 109 7.61 7.14 -4.73
CA ASP A 109 8.69 8.11 -4.92
C ASP A 109 9.21 8.57 -3.55
N VAL A 110 9.97 7.68 -2.91
CA VAL A 110 10.57 7.87 -1.60
C VAL A 110 12.08 8.03 -1.70
N THR A 111 12.65 8.89 -0.87
CA THR A 111 14.10 9.13 -0.85
C THR A 111 14.75 8.40 0.33
N PRO A 112 15.68 7.44 0.10
CA PRO A 112 16.44 6.81 1.17
C PRO A 112 17.13 7.82 2.09
N GLY A 113 17.10 7.58 3.39
CA GLY A 113 17.62 8.48 4.41
C GLY A 113 16.71 9.66 4.77
N LYS A 114 15.52 9.78 4.17
CA LYS A 114 14.57 10.86 4.48
C LYS A 114 13.48 10.41 5.45
N THR A 115 13.18 11.24 6.44
CA THR A 115 11.97 11.16 7.26
C THR A 115 10.85 12.00 6.65
N TYR A 116 9.65 11.44 6.60
CA TYR A 116 8.42 12.09 6.15
C TYR A 116 7.51 12.28 7.36
N THR A 117 6.96 13.48 7.54
CA THR A 117 6.09 13.78 8.69
C THR A 117 4.84 14.57 8.31
N GLY A 118 3.78 14.41 9.10
CA GLY A 118 2.56 15.20 9.00
C GLY A 118 1.90 15.12 7.62
N ASN A 119 1.70 16.26 6.95
CA ASN A 119 0.99 16.27 5.67
C ASN A 119 1.79 15.66 4.50
N GLU A 120 3.11 15.49 4.63
CA GLU A 120 3.94 14.87 3.58
C GLU A 120 3.69 13.37 3.45
N THR A 121 3.20 12.72 4.51
CA THR A 121 3.09 11.25 4.58
C THR A 121 1.81 10.73 3.96
N LYS A 122 0.72 11.52 4.04
CA LYS A 122 -0.63 11.14 3.63
C LYS A 122 -0.70 10.38 2.29
N PRO A 123 -0.04 10.85 1.22
CA PRO A 123 -0.14 10.19 -0.07
C PRO A 123 0.51 8.79 -0.09
N TYR A 124 1.56 8.57 0.71
CA TYR A 124 2.25 7.28 0.81
C TYR A 124 1.53 6.32 1.76
N ILE A 125 0.98 6.84 2.85
CA ILE A 125 0.24 6.04 3.84
C ILE A 125 -1.02 5.42 3.23
N ASP A 126 -1.75 6.17 2.39
CA ASP A 126 -2.93 5.62 1.71
C ASP A 126 -2.56 4.42 0.81
N ILE A 127 -1.36 4.44 0.20
CA ILE A 127 -0.85 3.32 -0.62
C ILE A 127 -0.43 2.14 0.26
N MET A 128 0.30 2.37 1.35
CA MET A 128 0.69 1.32 2.30
C MET A 128 -0.55 0.65 2.92
N ASP A 129 -1.54 1.45 3.32
CA ASP A 129 -2.81 0.98 3.89
C ASP A 129 -3.62 0.12 2.89
N LYS A 130 -3.59 0.48 1.59
CA LYS A 130 -4.18 -0.32 0.51
C LYS A 130 -3.63 -1.74 0.52
N TYR A 131 -2.30 -1.88 0.42
CA TYR A 131 -1.66 -3.19 0.36
C TYR A 131 -1.74 -3.94 1.69
N MET A 132 -1.70 -3.23 2.83
CA MET A 132 -1.92 -3.85 4.12
C MET A 132 -3.35 -4.41 4.26
N SER A 133 -4.35 -3.73 3.70
CA SER A 133 -5.74 -4.23 3.70
C SER A 133 -5.86 -5.56 2.95
N PHE A 134 -5.15 -5.72 1.82
CA PHE A 134 -5.07 -7.01 1.13
C PHE A 134 -4.43 -8.08 2.02
N ALA A 135 -3.30 -7.76 2.66
CA ALA A 135 -2.65 -8.69 3.60
C ALA A 135 -3.56 -9.09 4.77
N GLU A 136 -4.31 -8.15 5.36
CA GLU A 136 -5.31 -8.40 6.40
C GLU A 136 -6.41 -9.35 5.89
N THR A 137 -6.86 -9.16 4.65
CA THR A 137 -7.94 -9.97 4.07
C THR A 137 -7.58 -11.44 3.96
N ALA A 138 -6.28 -11.74 3.78
CA ALA A 138 -5.79 -13.11 3.74
C ALA A 138 -6.10 -13.89 5.02
N TYR A 139 -6.19 -13.21 6.18
CA TYR A 139 -6.54 -13.84 7.44
C TYR A 139 -8.01 -14.29 7.48
N TYR A 140 -8.94 -13.58 6.84
CA TYR A 140 -10.35 -14.02 6.77
C TYR A 140 -10.52 -15.31 5.97
N PHE A 141 -9.76 -15.49 4.88
CA PHE A 141 -9.86 -16.69 4.05
C PHE A 141 -9.40 -17.95 4.77
N LEU A 142 -8.57 -17.82 5.81
CA LEU A 142 -8.22 -18.92 6.70
C LEU A 142 -9.44 -19.54 7.40
N HIS A 143 -10.55 -18.80 7.54
CA HIS A 143 -11.67 -19.18 8.40
C HIS A 143 -12.86 -19.82 7.68
N GLN A 144 -13.09 -19.53 6.40
CA GLN A 144 -14.44 -19.73 5.88
C GLN A 144 -14.72 -21.06 5.20
N GLY A 145 -13.73 -21.87 4.80
CA GLY A 145 -14.00 -23.15 4.13
C GLY A 145 -14.85 -22.96 2.86
N SER A 146 -14.20 -22.90 1.71
CA SER A 146 -14.81 -22.80 0.36
C SER A 146 -15.79 -21.63 0.08
N GLY A 147 -16.05 -20.72 1.02
CA GLY A 147 -16.79 -19.47 0.80
C GLY A 147 -15.87 -18.24 0.78
N PHE A 148 -15.89 -17.46 -0.30
CA PHE A 148 -15.22 -16.16 -0.37
C PHE A 148 -15.94 -15.14 0.53
N SER A 149 -15.26 -14.65 1.56
CA SER A 149 -15.66 -13.44 2.27
C SER A 149 -14.41 -12.67 2.71
N CYS A 150 -14.22 -11.47 2.16
CA CYS A 150 -13.26 -10.48 2.63
C CYS A 150 -13.68 -9.80 3.96
N GLY A 151 -14.69 -10.34 4.67
CA GLY A 151 -15.18 -9.80 5.94
C GLY A 151 -15.60 -8.31 5.85
N PRO A 152 -15.52 -7.55 6.96
CA PRO A 152 -15.58 -6.09 6.98
C PRO A 152 -14.76 -5.38 5.88
N SER A 153 -13.65 -5.96 5.42
CA SER A 153 -12.84 -5.33 4.36
C SER A 153 -13.56 -5.31 3.01
N CYS A 154 -14.56 -6.17 2.76
CA CYS A 154 -15.39 -6.11 1.54
C CYS A 154 -16.15 -4.79 1.36
N ASP A 155 -16.47 -4.10 2.46
CA ASP A 155 -17.22 -2.84 2.42
C ASP A 155 -16.31 -1.64 2.07
N ILE A 156 -14.99 -1.83 2.11
CA ILE A 156 -14.02 -0.81 1.72
C ILE A 156 -14.14 -0.61 0.20
N PRO A 157 -14.26 0.65 -0.30
CA PRO A 157 -14.40 0.95 -1.73
C PRO A 157 -13.33 0.28 -2.61
N LEU A 158 -12.14 0.05 -2.05
CA LEU A 158 -11.03 -0.69 -2.67
C LEU A 158 -11.46 -2.05 -3.25
N TYR A 159 -12.32 -2.80 -2.57
CA TYR A 159 -12.70 -4.16 -2.99
C TYR A 159 -13.85 -4.20 -3.99
N LYS A 160 -14.52 -3.08 -4.27
CA LYS A 160 -15.67 -3.05 -5.19
C LYS A 160 -15.29 -3.35 -6.63
N SER A 161 -14.03 -3.12 -7.01
CA SER A 161 -13.48 -3.40 -8.32
C SER A 161 -12.55 -4.62 -8.34
N VAL A 162 -12.41 -5.32 -7.22
CA VAL A 162 -11.50 -6.47 -7.10
C VAL A 162 -12.27 -7.76 -7.32
N ASN A 163 -11.85 -8.54 -8.31
CA ASN A 163 -12.40 -9.86 -8.60
C ASN A 163 -11.47 -10.93 -8.01
N LEU A 164 -12.01 -11.82 -7.17
CA LEU A 164 -11.27 -12.99 -6.73
C LEU A 164 -11.05 -13.94 -7.91
N ASN A 165 -9.80 -14.36 -8.12
CA ASN A 165 -9.44 -15.37 -9.10
C ASN A 165 -9.38 -16.77 -8.47
N THR A 166 -8.61 -16.94 -7.39
CA THR A 166 -8.47 -18.22 -6.70
C THR A 166 -8.04 -18.05 -5.25
N THR A 167 -8.22 -19.08 -4.43
CA THR A 167 -7.75 -19.17 -3.04
C THR A 167 -7.03 -20.50 -2.84
N TRP A 168 -6.07 -20.55 -1.92
CA TRP A 168 -5.46 -21.81 -1.50
C TRP A 168 -5.43 -21.94 0.02
N HIS A 169 -5.45 -23.19 0.47
CA HIS A 169 -5.27 -23.57 1.85
C HIS A 169 -4.43 -24.84 1.94
N SER A 170 -3.40 -24.81 2.77
CA SER A 170 -2.56 -25.95 3.13
C SER A 170 -2.36 -25.93 4.64
N SER A 171 -2.68 -27.04 5.30
CA SER A 171 -2.53 -27.18 6.76
C SER A 171 -1.16 -27.71 7.19
N ASN A 172 -0.42 -28.34 6.29
CA ASN A 172 0.91 -28.86 6.55
C ASN A 172 1.76 -28.95 5.25
N PRO A 173 2.76 -28.07 5.05
CA PRO A 173 3.03 -26.87 5.86
C PRO A 173 1.88 -25.87 5.79
N VAL A 174 1.71 -25.05 6.83
CA VAL A 174 0.68 -24.00 6.86
C VAL A 174 0.98 -22.98 5.77
N SER A 175 0.07 -22.85 4.81
CA SER A 175 0.25 -21.95 3.66
C SER A 175 -1.09 -21.60 3.05
N ASP A 176 -1.41 -20.31 3.08
CA ASP A 176 -2.74 -19.80 2.80
C ASP A 176 -2.65 -18.48 2.04
N GLY A 177 -3.67 -18.21 1.24
CA GLY A 177 -3.75 -16.96 0.52
C GLY A 177 -4.70 -17.01 -0.66
N TYR A 178 -4.60 -15.98 -1.49
CA TYR A 178 -5.48 -15.82 -2.64
C TYR A 178 -4.84 -15.02 -3.77
N ILE A 179 -5.41 -15.17 -4.96
CA ILE A 179 -5.15 -14.30 -6.11
C ILE A 179 -6.41 -13.50 -6.38
N ALA A 180 -6.23 -12.18 -6.54
CA ALA A 180 -7.30 -11.28 -6.94
C ALA A 180 -6.84 -10.33 -8.05
N ILE A 181 -7.77 -9.85 -8.85
CA ILE A 181 -7.49 -8.99 -10.01
C ILE A 181 -8.31 -7.73 -9.86
N SER A 182 -7.68 -6.56 -9.96
CA SER A 182 -8.38 -5.29 -10.04
C SER A 182 -8.18 -4.65 -11.41
N PRO A 183 -9.24 -4.61 -12.25
CA PRO A 183 -9.22 -3.84 -13.49
C PRO A 183 -9.11 -2.33 -13.29
N GLU A 184 -9.55 -1.84 -12.13
CA GLU A 184 -9.44 -0.41 -11.78
C GLU A 184 -7.97 -0.02 -11.63
N TYR A 185 -7.21 -0.74 -10.80
CA TYR A 185 -5.78 -0.43 -10.57
C TYR A 185 -4.84 -1.05 -11.62
N LYS A 186 -5.36 -1.93 -12.50
CA LYS A 186 -4.55 -2.77 -13.40
C LYS A 186 -3.51 -3.57 -12.63
N GLU A 187 -3.95 -4.26 -11.58
CA GLU A 187 -3.08 -5.05 -10.69
C GLU A 187 -3.63 -6.47 -10.51
N ILE A 188 -2.73 -7.45 -10.54
CA ILE A 188 -2.96 -8.85 -10.16
C ILE A 188 -2.29 -9.04 -8.80
N TYR A 189 -3.08 -9.22 -7.74
CA TYR A 189 -2.58 -9.41 -6.38
C TYR A 189 -2.39 -10.89 -6.08
N VAL A 190 -1.19 -11.25 -5.64
CA VAL A 190 -0.84 -12.58 -5.11
C VAL A 190 -0.58 -12.40 -3.61
N VAL A 191 -1.57 -12.73 -2.79
CA VAL A 191 -1.59 -12.37 -1.38
C VAL A 191 -1.41 -13.59 -0.52
N TRP A 192 -0.42 -13.54 0.38
CA TRP A 192 -0.08 -14.61 1.31
C TRP A 192 -0.50 -14.24 2.72
N ALA A 193 -1.22 -15.14 3.39
CA ALA A 193 -1.56 -14.98 4.80
C ALA A 193 -0.34 -15.28 5.69
N GLY A 194 -0.30 -14.66 6.86
CA GLY A 194 0.63 -15.06 7.91
C GLY A 194 0.08 -16.22 8.75
N THR A 195 0.80 -16.54 9.82
CA THR A 195 0.35 -17.57 10.76
C THR A 195 -0.67 -17.01 11.75
N ARG A 196 -1.49 -17.90 12.33
CA ARG A 196 -2.34 -17.58 13.49
C ARG A 196 -1.60 -17.63 14.83
N ARG A 197 -0.36 -18.13 14.86
CA ARG A 197 0.42 -18.27 16.10
C ARG A 197 1.64 -17.37 16.07
N ILE A 198 1.41 -16.07 15.95
CA ILE A 198 2.48 -15.12 15.67
C ILE A 198 3.45 -15.01 16.85
N ARG A 199 2.93 -15.07 18.09
CA ARG A 199 3.78 -15.19 19.29
C ARG A 199 4.70 -16.40 19.24
N SER A 200 4.17 -17.57 18.84
CA SER A 200 5.00 -18.77 18.67
C SER A 200 6.04 -18.58 17.58
N VAL A 201 5.71 -17.96 16.45
CA VAL A 201 6.72 -17.71 15.39
C VAL A 201 7.83 -16.76 15.85
N ALA A 202 7.52 -15.71 16.60
CA ALA A 202 8.55 -14.81 17.12
C ALA A 202 9.52 -15.49 18.10
N VAL A 203 9.04 -16.47 18.87
CA VAL A 203 9.81 -17.20 19.88
C VAL A 203 10.49 -18.46 19.33
N ASP A 204 9.81 -19.17 18.42
CA ASP A 204 10.16 -20.49 17.90
C ASP A 204 10.73 -20.43 16.46
N ALA A 205 11.12 -19.26 15.96
CA ALA A 205 11.80 -19.11 14.66
C ALA A 205 13.12 -19.90 14.64
N MET A 206 13.03 -21.21 14.45
CA MET A 206 14.15 -22.12 14.32
C MET A 206 14.84 -21.79 13.00
N ALA A 207 15.99 -21.11 13.09
CA ALA A 207 16.68 -20.49 11.97
C ALA A 207 17.45 -21.48 11.08
N ILE A 208 16.82 -22.60 10.73
CA ILE A 208 17.40 -23.63 9.87
C ILE A 208 17.36 -23.14 8.43
N PHE A 209 18.51 -23.20 7.76
CA PHE A 209 18.65 -22.87 6.36
C PHE A 209 18.46 -24.10 5.46
N GLU A 210 17.86 -23.89 4.30
CA GLU A 210 18.00 -24.74 3.12
C GLU A 210 18.42 -23.91 1.91
N ASP A 211 18.90 -24.58 0.86
CA ASP A 211 19.27 -23.94 -0.40
C ASP A 211 18.02 -23.36 -1.09
N PHE A 212 18.09 -22.11 -1.54
CA PHE A 212 16.99 -21.47 -2.24
C PHE A 212 16.77 -22.08 -3.64
N ALA A 213 17.85 -22.19 -4.42
CA ALA A 213 17.81 -22.78 -5.76
C ALA A 213 19.18 -23.32 -6.17
N PRO A 214 19.26 -24.49 -6.84
CA PRO A 214 20.54 -25.10 -7.23
C PRO A 214 21.41 -24.24 -8.17
N ASP A 215 20.77 -23.41 -8.98
CA ASP A 215 21.39 -22.52 -9.97
C ASP A 215 21.71 -21.12 -9.44
N VAL A 216 21.49 -20.87 -8.14
CA VAL A 216 21.91 -19.64 -7.45
C VAL A 216 22.76 -20.03 -6.23
N PRO A 217 24.02 -20.47 -6.46
CA PRO A 217 24.83 -21.12 -5.44
C PRO A 217 25.10 -20.21 -4.25
N GLY A 218 25.05 -20.79 -3.04
CA GLY A 218 25.32 -20.08 -1.79
C GLY A 218 24.14 -19.25 -1.27
N THR A 219 23.01 -19.20 -1.98
CA THR A 219 21.79 -18.57 -1.46
C THR A 219 20.99 -19.57 -0.62
N THR A 220 20.78 -19.23 0.64
CA THR A 220 20.02 -20.07 1.57
C THR A 220 18.88 -19.29 2.22
N VAL A 221 17.77 -19.97 2.47
CA VAL A 221 16.53 -19.42 3.02
C VAL A 221 16.04 -20.24 4.20
N HIS A 222 15.19 -19.66 5.02
CA HIS A 222 14.59 -20.36 6.15
C HIS A 222 13.72 -21.55 5.67
N VAL A 223 13.99 -22.75 6.20
CA VAL A 223 13.31 -23.99 5.78
C VAL A 223 11.79 -23.88 5.81
N GLY A 224 11.23 -23.41 6.93
CA GLY A 224 9.76 -23.31 7.05
C GLY A 224 9.13 -22.35 6.03
N PHE A 225 9.83 -21.31 5.59
CA PHE A 225 9.31 -20.37 4.59
C PHE A 225 9.37 -20.97 3.19
N ALA A 226 10.47 -21.66 2.87
CA ALA A 226 10.61 -22.36 1.61
C ALA A 226 9.66 -23.57 1.51
N GLU A 227 9.52 -24.40 2.54
CA GLU A 227 8.51 -25.48 2.58
C GLU A 227 7.08 -24.94 2.36
N SER A 228 6.66 -23.94 3.13
CA SER A 228 5.30 -23.37 3.02
C SER A 228 5.03 -22.73 1.65
N THR A 229 6.03 -22.07 1.07
CA THR A 229 5.92 -21.52 -0.29
C THR A 229 5.87 -22.65 -1.33
N ASN A 230 6.82 -23.59 -1.27
CA ASN A 230 7.00 -24.65 -2.26
C ASN A 230 5.81 -25.62 -2.34
N ALA A 231 5.12 -25.87 -1.22
CA ALA A 231 3.97 -26.75 -1.17
C ALA A 231 2.82 -26.31 -2.09
N VAL A 232 2.65 -25.00 -2.30
CA VAL A 232 1.53 -24.44 -3.08
C VAL A 232 1.97 -23.70 -4.33
N TYR A 233 3.23 -23.26 -4.41
CA TYR A 233 3.76 -22.43 -5.50
C TYR A 233 3.49 -22.99 -6.91
N PRO A 234 3.70 -24.30 -7.20
CA PRO A 234 3.41 -24.84 -8.53
C PRO A 234 1.94 -24.69 -8.95
N HIS A 235 1.00 -24.78 -8.00
CA HIS A 235 -0.43 -24.64 -8.27
C HIS A 235 -0.81 -23.19 -8.54
N ILE A 236 -0.32 -22.25 -7.72
CA ILE A 236 -0.63 -20.83 -7.89
C ILE A 236 0.09 -20.23 -9.10
N LEU A 237 1.30 -20.70 -9.45
CA LEU A 237 2.07 -20.21 -10.61
C LEU A 237 1.27 -20.31 -11.91
N LYS A 238 0.50 -21.39 -12.08
CA LYS A 238 -0.40 -21.55 -13.23
C LYS A 238 -1.45 -20.45 -13.29
N ASN A 239 -2.05 -20.11 -12.15
CA ASN A 239 -3.08 -19.06 -12.06
C ASN A 239 -2.48 -17.66 -12.25
N ILE A 240 -1.28 -17.41 -11.71
CA ILE A 240 -0.57 -16.14 -11.92
C ILE A 240 -0.28 -15.95 -13.42
N ARG A 241 0.26 -16.98 -14.10
CA ARG A 241 0.54 -16.92 -15.54
C ARG A 241 -0.71 -16.69 -16.37
N ALA A 242 -1.79 -17.44 -16.11
CA ALA A 242 -3.05 -17.24 -16.81
C ALA A 242 -3.61 -15.81 -16.62
N ALA A 243 -3.58 -15.30 -15.39
CA ALA A 243 -4.02 -13.93 -15.11
C ALA A 243 -3.14 -12.88 -15.83
N ALA A 244 -1.83 -13.09 -15.89
CA ALA A 244 -0.91 -12.20 -16.58
C ALA A 244 -1.06 -12.25 -18.11
N GLU A 245 -1.33 -13.43 -18.68
CA GLU A 245 -1.63 -13.61 -20.11
C GLU A 245 -2.94 -12.89 -20.50
N ASP A 246 -3.97 -13.00 -19.66
CA ASP A 246 -5.26 -12.33 -19.88
C ASP A 246 -5.19 -10.81 -19.67
N ASN A 247 -4.19 -10.32 -18.92
CA ASN A 247 -4.05 -8.91 -18.53
C ASN A 247 -2.60 -8.42 -18.73
N PRO A 248 -2.11 -8.34 -19.99
CA PRO A 248 -0.69 -8.11 -20.28
C PRO A 248 -0.18 -6.71 -19.87
N ASP A 249 -1.07 -5.75 -19.62
CA ASP A 249 -0.73 -4.40 -19.16
C ASP A 249 -0.85 -4.22 -17.64
N TYR A 250 -1.05 -5.30 -16.88
CA TYR A 250 -1.25 -5.23 -15.42
C TYR A 250 0.06 -5.49 -14.68
N LYS A 251 0.22 -4.84 -13.52
CA LYS A 251 1.29 -5.16 -12.57
C LYS A 251 0.94 -6.44 -11.80
N ILE A 252 1.94 -7.24 -11.45
CA ILE A 252 1.78 -8.41 -10.59
C ILE A 252 2.31 -8.05 -9.20
N VAL A 253 1.43 -7.98 -8.22
CA VAL A 253 1.74 -7.49 -6.88
C VAL A 253 1.71 -8.63 -5.88
N PHE A 254 2.86 -9.00 -5.35
CA PHE A 254 2.99 -9.95 -4.26
C PHE A 254 2.84 -9.21 -2.93
N VAL A 255 1.95 -9.67 -2.07
CA VAL A 255 1.61 -8.99 -0.81
C VAL A 255 1.61 -9.98 0.34
N GLY A 256 2.13 -9.59 1.51
CA GLY A 256 2.04 -10.44 2.70
C GLY A 256 2.39 -9.74 4.01
N HIS A 257 1.76 -10.19 5.10
CA HIS A 257 2.05 -9.78 6.47
C HIS A 257 2.70 -10.92 7.25
N SER A 258 3.65 -10.61 8.14
CA SER A 258 4.31 -11.60 9.02
C SER A 258 4.98 -12.72 8.20
N LEU A 259 4.74 -13.99 8.55
CA LEU A 259 5.11 -15.17 7.75
C LEU A 259 4.70 -15.05 6.26
N GLY A 260 3.54 -14.46 5.98
CA GLY A 260 3.06 -14.23 4.62
C GLY A 260 3.96 -13.29 3.83
N GLY A 261 4.62 -12.33 4.51
CA GLY A 261 5.62 -11.46 3.89
C GLY A 261 6.85 -12.23 3.40
N ALA A 262 7.30 -13.24 4.16
CA ALA A 262 8.39 -14.11 3.72
C ALA A 262 7.99 -14.94 2.49
N ASN A 263 6.77 -15.49 2.48
CA ASN A 263 6.25 -16.26 1.34
C ASN A 263 6.03 -15.38 0.10
N ALA A 264 5.59 -14.14 0.28
CA ALA A 264 5.47 -13.15 -0.80
C ALA A 264 6.85 -12.89 -1.45
N VAL A 265 7.90 -12.73 -0.64
CA VAL A 265 9.27 -12.50 -1.13
C VAL A 265 9.83 -13.71 -1.87
N LEU A 266 9.69 -14.92 -1.31
CA LEU A 266 10.15 -16.15 -1.97
C LEU A 266 9.41 -16.40 -3.28
N SER A 267 8.08 -16.29 -3.28
CA SER A 267 7.26 -16.52 -4.46
C SER A 267 7.50 -15.47 -5.56
N ALA A 268 7.66 -14.20 -5.19
CA ALA A 268 7.99 -13.13 -6.14
C ALA A 268 9.34 -13.37 -6.80
N LEU A 269 10.39 -13.73 -6.03
CA LEU A 269 11.71 -13.99 -6.59
C LEU A 269 11.70 -15.20 -7.52
N LYS A 270 11.03 -16.29 -7.15
CA LYS A 270 10.85 -17.46 -8.01
C LYS A 270 10.13 -17.08 -9.30
N PHE A 271 9.09 -16.24 -9.22
CA PHE A 271 8.34 -15.79 -10.39
C PHE A 271 9.18 -14.91 -11.31
N ALA A 272 9.92 -13.95 -10.74
CA ALA A 272 10.80 -13.05 -11.48
C ALA A 272 11.92 -13.81 -12.19
N LYS A 273 12.52 -14.79 -11.52
CA LYS A 273 13.57 -15.64 -12.10
C LYS A 273 13.07 -16.46 -13.30
N ASP A 274 11.88 -17.05 -13.18
CA ASP A 274 11.28 -17.83 -14.27
C ASP A 274 10.73 -16.95 -15.42
N ASN A 275 10.53 -15.64 -15.18
CA ASN A 275 9.88 -14.72 -16.11
C ASN A 275 10.61 -13.36 -16.16
N GLU A 276 11.94 -13.38 -16.34
CA GLU A 276 12.76 -12.17 -16.23
C GLU A 276 12.31 -11.03 -17.15
N TYR A 277 11.73 -11.35 -18.30
CA TYR A 277 11.22 -10.41 -19.29
C TYR A 277 10.06 -9.51 -18.80
N ILE A 278 9.39 -9.85 -17.70
CA ILE A 278 8.32 -9.04 -17.06
C ILE A 278 8.67 -8.62 -15.62
N LYS A 279 9.94 -8.73 -15.21
CA LYS A 279 10.35 -8.39 -13.82
C LYS A 279 9.98 -6.95 -13.42
N ASP A 280 9.98 -6.02 -14.38
CA ASP A 280 9.64 -4.62 -14.14
C ASP A 280 8.14 -4.38 -13.88
N SER A 281 7.28 -5.36 -14.18
CA SER A 281 5.85 -5.34 -13.84
C SER A 281 5.55 -5.95 -12.47
N ILE A 282 6.54 -6.53 -11.80
CA ILE A 282 6.37 -7.15 -10.47
C ILE A 282 6.48 -6.07 -9.40
N ARG A 283 5.64 -6.14 -8.36
CA ARG A 283 5.80 -5.36 -7.12
C ARG A 283 5.69 -6.27 -5.93
N VAL A 284 6.39 -5.94 -4.85
CA VAL A 284 6.36 -6.72 -3.61
C VAL A 284 6.12 -5.79 -2.43
N TRP A 285 5.08 -6.08 -1.65
CA TRP A 285 4.69 -5.33 -0.46
C TRP A 285 4.65 -6.25 0.72
N THR A 286 5.52 -6.00 1.70
CA THR A 286 5.56 -6.80 2.91
C THR A 286 5.39 -5.95 4.15
N PHE A 287 4.73 -6.52 5.15
CA PHE A 287 4.45 -5.85 6.42
C PHE A 287 4.89 -6.76 7.57
N GLY A 288 5.73 -6.26 8.46
CA GLY A 288 6.24 -7.05 9.59
C GLY A 288 6.97 -8.32 9.17
N GLN A 289 7.62 -8.30 8.00
CA GLN A 289 8.27 -9.48 7.42
C GLN A 289 9.52 -9.86 8.24
N PRO A 290 9.71 -11.16 8.57
CA PRO A 290 10.95 -11.68 9.16
C PRO A 290 12.07 -11.78 8.13
N ARG A 291 13.33 -11.87 8.57
CA ARG A 291 14.47 -12.12 7.65
C ARG A 291 14.27 -13.46 6.96
N VAL A 292 14.41 -13.47 5.64
CA VAL A 292 14.04 -14.64 4.80
C VAL A 292 15.20 -15.60 4.56
N GLY A 293 16.41 -15.07 4.40
CA GLY A 293 17.57 -15.86 4.02
C GLY A 293 18.88 -15.23 4.43
N ASN A 294 19.97 -15.84 3.99
CA ASN A 294 21.32 -15.35 4.26
C ASN A 294 21.64 -14.09 3.45
N ARG A 295 22.83 -13.53 3.69
CA ARG A 295 23.31 -12.35 2.97
C ARG A 295 23.34 -12.53 1.45
N GLN A 296 23.80 -13.68 0.96
CA GLN A 296 23.87 -13.96 -0.48
C GLN A 296 22.47 -13.97 -1.11
N PHE A 297 21.48 -14.55 -0.41
CA PHE A 297 20.09 -14.50 -0.83
C PHE A 297 19.56 -13.05 -0.86
N ALA A 298 19.85 -12.24 0.17
CA ALA A 298 19.44 -10.85 0.21
C ALA A 298 20.05 -10.01 -0.92
N GLU A 299 21.34 -10.22 -1.23
CA GLU A 299 22.03 -9.59 -2.36
C GLU A 299 21.41 -9.99 -3.70
N TYR A 300 21.21 -11.29 -3.93
CA TYR A 300 20.56 -11.80 -5.15
C TYR A 300 19.13 -11.29 -5.31
N TYR A 301 18.34 -11.26 -4.23
CA TYR A 301 17.00 -10.68 -4.25
C TYR A 301 17.04 -9.19 -4.62
N THR A 302 18.00 -8.43 -4.07
CA THR A 302 18.16 -7.00 -4.35
C THR A 302 18.39 -6.74 -5.83
N GLU A 303 19.23 -7.56 -6.48
CA GLU A 303 19.52 -7.46 -7.92
C GLU A 303 18.27 -7.72 -8.78
N MET A 304 17.43 -8.65 -8.36
CA MET A 304 16.26 -9.07 -9.13
C MET A 304 15.02 -8.18 -8.91
N LEU A 305 14.76 -7.79 -7.66
CA LEU A 305 13.49 -7.19 -7.24
C LEU A 305 13.64 -6.02 -6.24
N GLY A 306 14.86 -5.59 -5.91
CA GLY A 306 15.09 -4.58 -4.88
C GLY A 306 14.37 -3.24 -5.16
N ASN A 307 14.31 -2.82 -6.42
CA ASN A 307 13.64 -1.57 -6.83
C ASN A 307 12.11 -1.71 -6.87
N GLN A 308 11.60 -2.93 -6.78
CA GLN A 308 10.18 -3.27 -6.88
C GLN A 308 9.59 -3.64 -5.52
N THR A 309 10.41 -3.64 -4.46
CA THR A 309 10.07 -4.20 -3.15
C THR A 309 10.03 -3.13 -2.06
N TYR A 310 8.91 -3.10 -1.33
CA TYR A 310 8.68 -2.19 -0.22
C TYR A 310 8.43 -3.01 1.04
N ARG A 311 9.41 -3.01 1.95
CA ARG A 311 9.32 -3.69 3.24
C ARG A 311 8.90 -2.69 4.31
N ILE A 312 7.67 -2.81 4.79
CA ILE A 312 7.10 -1.90 5.78
C ILE A 312 7.28 -2.47 7.19
N THR A 313 7.95 -1.73 8.05
CA THR A 313 8.12 -2.03 9.49
C THR A 313 7.37 -1.00 10.33
N TYR A 314 6.96 -1.35 11.55
CA TYR A 314 6.21 -0.45 12.42
C TYR A 314 6.70 -0.52 13.86
N GLN A 315 7.05 0.65 14.41
CA GLN A 315 7.48 0.81 15.81
C GLN A 315 8.40 -0.32 16.30
N GLY A 316 8.16 -0.87 17.49
CA GLY A 316 8.93 -1.96 18.06
C GLY A 316 8.43 -3.33 17.61
N ASP A 317 7.95 -3.52 16.38
CA ASP A 317 7.60 -4.86 15.89
C ASP A 317 8.80 -5.81 16.00
N ILE A 318 8.66 -6.92 16.74
CA ILE A 318 9.71 -7.92 16.94
C ILE A 318 9.98 -8.80 15.70
N VAL A 319 9.00 -9.02 14.83
CA VAL A 319 9.11 -10.02 13.76
C VAL A 319 10.18 -9.67 12.72
N PRO A 320 10.34 -8.40 12.29
CA PRO A 320 11.47 -8.00 11.46
C PRO A 320 12.85 -8.25 12.08
N HIS A 321 12.93 -8.47 13.39
CA HIS A 321 14.19 -8.73 14.09
C HIS A 321 14.55 -10.22 14.17
N VAL A 322 13.72 -11.12 13.63
CA VAL A 322 13.97 -12.57 13.60
C VAL A 322 13.99 -13.13 12.17
N PRO A 323 14.75 -14.21 11.91
CA PRO A 323 15.81 -14.78 12.76
C PRO A 323 17.01 -13.82 12.91
N PRO A 324 17.78 -13.88 14.03
CA PRO A 324 18.82 -12.91 14.33
C PRO A 324 20.02 -12.97 13.38
N TRP A 325 20.41 -11.83 12.82
CA TRP A 325 21.52 -11.75 11.86
C TRP A 325 22.90 -11.97 12.51
N GLN A 326 23.11 -11.47 13.73
CA GLN A 326 24.43 -11.48 14.39
C GLN A 326 24.94 -12.89 14.71
N VAL A 327 24.02 -13.83 14.94
CA VAL A 327 24.34 -15.19 15.38
C VAL A 327 24.10 -16.20 14.27
N LEU A 328 23.09 -15.96 13.42
CA LEU A 328 22.63 -16.94 12.45
C LEU A 328 22.84 -16.49 10.99
N GLY A 329 23.37 -15.28 10.74
CA GLY A 329 23.75 -14.85 9.39
C GLY A 329 22.58 -14.54 8.44
N TYR A 330 21.35 -14.43 8.96
CA TYR A 330 20.18 -13.97 8.22
C TYR A 330 20.30 -12.48 7.89
N GLN A 331 19.77 -12.04 6.75
CA GLN A 331 19.84 -10.64 6.35
C GLN A 331 18.56 -10.23 5.63
N HIS A 332 18.10 -8.99 5.87
CA HIS A 332 17.04 -8.40 5.07
C HIS A 332 17.56 -7.94 3.71
N HIS A 333 16.73 -8.06 2.70
CA HIS A 333 16.88 -7.26 1.48
C HIS A 333 16.40 -5.81 1.77
N PRO A 334 16.94 -4.80 1.05
CA PRO A 334 16.39 -3.46 1.06
C PRO A 334 15.13 -3.39 0.17
N LEU A 335 14.33 -2.32 0.12
CA LEU A 335 14.31 -1.06 0.88
C LEU A 335 13.33 -1.16 2.07
N GLU A 336 13.75 -0.70 3.25
CA GLU A 336 12.86 -0.60 4.41
C GLU A 336 12.21 0.77 4.52
N ILE A 337 10.90 0.77 4.78
CA ILE A 337 10.14 1.95 5.18
C ILE A 337 9.61 1.70 6.60
N HIS A 338 10.18 2.42 7.55
CA HIS A 338 9.88 2.28 8.97
C HIS A 338 8.83 3.30 9.39
N VAL A 339 7.61 2.85 9.67
CA VAL A 339 6.53 3.68 10.21
C VAL A 339 6.79 3.90 11.70
N ILE A 340 6.99 5.16 12.07
CA ILE A 340 7.47 5.61 13.37
C ILE A 340 6.33 5.72 14.38
N ASN A 341 5.14 6.11 13.92
CA ASN A 341 4.00 6.35 14.80
C ASN A 341 2.67 6.11 14.08
N LYS A 342 1.59 6.05 14.88
CA LYS A 342 0.21 5.89 14.40
C LYS A 342 -0.30 7.02 13.51
N ASP A 343 0.34 8.19 13.54
CA ASP A 343 -0.03 9.34 12.70
C ASP A 343 0.49 9.16 11.26
N GLY A 344 1.30 8.12 11.02
CA GLY A 344 1.81 7.74 9.71
C GLY A 344 3.13 8.43 9.36
N ASP A 345 3.85 9.00 10.34
CA ASP A 345 5.22 9.44 10.09
C ASP A 345 6.11 8.23 9.80
N PHE A 346 6.99 8.33 8.82
CA PHE A 346 7.87 7.21 8.45
C PHE A 346 9.26 7.68 8.05
N TYR A 347 10.23 6.80 8.25
CA TYR A 347 11.60 6.95 7.79
C TYR A 347 11.90 5.92 6.71
N VAL A 348 12.53 6.37 5.63
CA VAL A 348 12.96 5.51 4.53
C VAL A 348 14.42 5.15 4.81
N CYS A 349 14.68 3.89 5.10
CA CYS A 349 16.02 3.43 5.45
C CYS A 349 16.98 3.54 4.26
N GLN A 350 18.28 3.49 4.54
CA GLN A 350 19.28 3.36 3.49
C GLN A 350 18.99 2.13 2.63
N ASN A 351 19.08 2.27 1.30
CA ASN A 351 18.86 1.19 0.34
C ASN A 351 20.08 0.25 0.29
N THR A 352 20.40 -0.37 1.44
CA THR A 352 21.54 -1.27 1.59
C THR A 352 21.10 -2.56 2.26
N VAL A 353 21.78 -3.65 1.94
CA VAL A 353 21.56 -4.94 2.58
C VAL A 353 21.85 -4.89 4.09
N ARG A 354 22.71 -3.98 4.55
CA ARG A 354 22.94 -3.73 5.98
C ARG A 354 21.72 -3.01 6.58
N GLU A 355 21.25 -3.51 7.71
CA GLU A 355 20.14 -2.89 8.44
C GLU A 355 20.50 -1.50 8.97
N ASP A 356 19.55 -0.59 8.84
CA ASP A 356 19.68 0.81 9.23
C ASP A 356 19.28 0.99 10.70
N LEU A 357 20.15 1.65 11.47
CA LEU A 357 19.93 1.93 12.90
C LEU A 357 18.82 2.97 13.13
N ASP A 358 18.41 3.69 12.10
CA ASP A 358 17.29 4.64 12.15
C ASP A 358 15.95 4.01 11.73
N GLY A 359 15.96 2.75 11.25
CA GLY A 359 14.78 1.94 10.93
C GLY A 359 14.28 1.10 12.11
N ALA A 360 13.69 -0.07 11.83
CA ALA A 360 13.24 -0.99 12.88
C ALA A 360 14.38 -1.38 13.83
N TYR A 361 15.60 -1.51 13.32
CA TYR A 361 16.77 -1.89 14.12
C TYR A 361 17.19 -0.83 15.16
N ARG A 362 16.56 0.37 15.16
CA ARG A 362 16.63 1.33 16.27
C ARG A 362 16.19 0.72 17.60
N TRP A 363 15.21 -0.19 17.55
CA TRP A 363 14.63 -0.81 18.72
C TRP A 363 15.50 -2.00 19.15
N PRO A 364 16.09 -1.96 20.36
CA PRO A 364 16.68 -3.16 20.94
C PRO A 364 15.63 -4.27 21.00
N THR A 365 16.00 -5.53 20.75
CA THR A 365 15.05 -6.66 20.77
C THR A 365 14.33 -6.83 22.12
N ILE A 366 14.87 -6.26 23.22
CA ILE A 366 14.22 -6.25 24.53
C ILE A 366 13.06 -5.24 24.63
N ASP A 367 13.07 -4.22 23.76
CA ASP A 367 12.07 -3.15 23.69
C ASP A 367 11.09 -3.36 22.53
N THR A 368 11.20 -4.50 21.82
CA THR A 368 10.25 -4.90 20.78
C THR A 368 9.13 -5.76 21.35
N GLY A 369 8.00 -5.83 20.64
CA GLY A 369 6.82 -6.56 21.07
C GLY A 369 5.94 -7.05 19.93
N VAL A 370 5.12 -8.05 20.23
CA VAL A 370 4.13 -8.59 19.29
C VAL A 370 2.93 -7.65 19.15
N ALA A 371 2.71 -6.71 20.07
CA ALA A 371 1.60 -5.76 19.98
C ALA A 371 1.72 -4.87 18.73
N ASP A 372 2.89 -4.30 18.48
CA ASP A 372 3.15 -3.45 17.32
C ASP A 372 3.06 -4.27 16.02
N HIS A 373 3.46 -5.55 16.06
CA HIS A 373 3.32 -6.45 14.92
C HIS A 373 1.87 -6.62 14.43
N LEU A 374 0.88 -6.37 15.29
CA LEU A 374 -0.53 -6.60 14.98
C LEU A 374 -1.31 -5.32 14.69
N ASP A 375 -0.67 -4.16 14.75
CA ASP A 375 -1.31 -2.84 14.65
C ASP A 375 -0.82 -2.01 13.46
N TYR A 376 -0.51 -2.68 12.35
CA TYR A 376 -0.21 -1.99 11.10
C TYR A 376 -1.46 -1.26 10.59
N PHE A 377 -1.45 0.07 10.64
CA PHE A 377 -2.53 0.95 10.17
C PHE A 377 -3.90 0.69 10.83
N GLY A 378 -3.93 0.21 12.08
CA GLY A 378 -5.17 0.01 12.84
C GLY A 378 -6.04 -1.13 12.32
N LYS A 379 -5.44 -2.17 11.73
CA LYS A 379 -6.11 -3.33 11.12
C LYS A 379 -6.50 -4.37 12.18
N PRO A 380 -7.77 -4.42 12.63
CA PRO A 380 -8.15 -5.18 13.82
C PRO A 380 -8.12 -6.70 13.62
N GLU A 381 -8.18 -7.19 12.38
CA GLU A 381 -8.39 -8.62 12.15
C GLU A 381 -7.14 -9.45 12.40
N ILE A 382 -5.97 -8.84 12.28
CA ILE A 382 -4.70 -9.47 12.66
C ILE A 382 -4.75 -9.92 14.13
N THR A 383 -5.39 -9.11 15.00
CA THR A 383 -5.51 -9.39 16.44
C THR A 383 -6.60 -10.41 16.79
N ARG A 384 -7.67 -10.53 15.98
CA ARG A 384 -8.83 -11.39 16.28
C ARG A 384 -8.57 -12.88 16.09
N PHE A 385 -7.49 -13.23 15.39
CA PHE A 385 -7.25 -14.61 14.97
C PHE A 385 -5.97 -15.23 15.53
N ASP A 386 -5.27 -14.53 16.45
CA ASP A 386 -4.28 -15.17 17.31
C ASP A 386 -4.99 -15.71 18.58
N PRO A 387 -5.12 -17.04 18.73
CA PRO A 387 -5.81 -17.64 19.86
C PRO A 387 -5.12 -17.37 21.22
N LEU A 388 -3.92 -16.77 21.23
CA LEU A 388 -3.22 -16.32 22.43
C LEU A 388 -3.51 -14.86 22.80
N ILE A 389 -4.35 -14.16 22.03
CA ILE A 389 -4.76 -12.76 22.27
C ILE A 389 -6.19 -12.67 22.80
N GLU A 390 -7.03 -13.68 22.57
CA GLU A 390 -8.40 -13.76 23.10
C GLU A 390 -8.51 -14.18 24.59
N TRP A 391 -7.43 -14.10 25.37
CA TRP A 391 -7.44 -14.45 26.81
C TRP A 391 -6.98 -13.31 27.72
#